data_AF-A0A6E8W796-F1
#
_entry.id   AF-A0A6E8W796-F1
#
_cell.length_a   1.000
_cell.length_b   1.000
_cell.length_c   1.000
_cell.angle_alpha   90.00
_cell.angle_beta   90.00
_cell.angle_gamma   90.00
#
_symmetry.space_group_name_H-M   'P 1'
#
loop_
_entity.id
_entity.type
_entity.pdbx_description
1 polymer ?
#
loop_
_entity_poly.entity_id
_entity_poly.type
_entity_poly.pdbx_seq_one_letter_code
_entity_poly.pdbx_strand_id
1 'polypeptide(L)'
;TYFMYSLLRKRVAQVLWQSSPTNIRTMATQTPARIAVAQMRSTNDKQHNFAQIQTITARAKANDVQFIFFPECCDYVGTHRDETLKLSEPLTGPTVQRYRALAREQNVWLSFGGVHESIIEETESGQEVKNIYNTHILINNVGELVASYRKLHMFNVITPEFKFRESETVRSGPALIPPVDTPIGRIGLQICYDMRFAEASTLLRKQGAEILTYPSAFAVSTGRAHWEVLLRARAVENQCFVIAAAQIGFHNKKRESYGHAMVVNPWGTILGVANPDQDLDVVVAELDFGKQQSVRANMPCFEHRRDDVYNLSARAGLPYASGATAKEKFSFGGIEIPPETIFYVSEHCFAFTNIRCVVPGHVLVSTKRVAARLPDLSPAEINDFFQTVCKVEKVAERLYDATSSTVTVQDGPDAGQTVFHVHCHVMPRHVGDFPENDQIYGELNRHDKEPERPRRPIAEMAAEAIRFREEMSRLGL
;
A
#
# COMPACT_ATOMS: atom_id res chain seq x y z
N THR A 1 21.24 -49.80 23.67
CA THR A 1 21.25 -48.90 22.48
C THR A 1 20.89 -47.45 22.79
N TYR A 2 20.77 -47.07 24.07
CA TYR A 2 20.74 -45.68 24.53
C TYR A 2 22.17 -45.14 24.66
N PHE A 3 22.80 -44.68 23.59
CA PHE A 3 24.02 -43.83 23.66
C PHE A 3 24.36 -43.11 22.33
N MET A 4 23.37 -42.76 21.49
CA MET A 4 23.63 -42.11 20.19
C MET A 4 22.72 -40.94 19.83
N TYR A 5 21.97 -40.38 20.80
CA TYR A 5 21.04 -39.26 20.56
C TYR A 5 21.43 -37.91 21.18
N SER A 6 22.61 -37.77 21.80
CA SER A 6 23.00 -36.51 22.47
C SER A 6 24.14 -35.72 21.82
N LEU A 7 24.64 -36.12 20.64
CA LEU A 7 25.80 -35.47 19.99
C LEU A 7 25.49 -34.65 18.72
N LEU A 8 24.24 -34.60 18.25
CA LEU A 8 23.85 -33.83 17.06
C LEU A 8 23.16 -32.48 17.34
N ARG A 9 22.96 -32.12 18.63
CA ARG A 9 22.34 -30.83 19.03
C ARG A 9 23.31 -29.67 19.29
N LYS A 10 24.62 -29.81 19.01
CA LYS A 10 25.62 -28.76 19.28
C LYS A 10 26.45 -28.29 18.06
N ARG A 11 26.01 -28.55 16.82
CA ARG A 11 26.69 -28.08 15.59
C ARG A 11 25.77 -27.49 14.51
N VAL A 12 24.66 -26.84 14.90
CA VAL A 12 23.79 -26.09 13.96
C VAL A 12 23.56 -24.64 14.43
N ALA A 13 24.57 -24.05 15.06
CA ALA A 13 24.58 -22.64 15.43
C ALA A 13 25.89 -22.01 14.96
N GLN A 14 26.01 -21.82 13.65
CA GLN A 14 26.92 -20.91 12.94
C GLN A 14 27.06 -21.42 11.50
N VAL A 15 26.05 -21.16 10.67
CA VAL A 15 26.26 -21.06 9.22
C VAL A 15 25.81 -19.67 8.82
N LEU A 16 26.85 -18.86 8.67
CA LEU A 16 26.94 -17.53 8.09
C LEU A 16 25.83 -17.25 7.06
N TRP A 17 24.98 -16.28 7.39
CA TRP A 17 24.31 -15.43 6.41
C TRP A 17 25.40 -14.67 5.63
N GLN A 18 25.83 -15.23 4.50
CA GLN A 18 26.54 -14.49 3.46
C GLN A 18 25.53 -14.18 2.35
N SER A 19 24.82 -13.07 2.52
CA SER A 19 24.11 -12.42 1.43
C SER A 19 25.12 -11.65 0.58
N SER A 20 25.21 -12.01 -0.70
CA SER A 20 25.99 -11.31 -1.71
C SER A 20 25.59 -9.83 -1.81
N PRO A 21 26.53 -8.91 -2.06
CA PRO A 21 26.30 -7.48 -2.01
C PRO A 21 25.80 -6.95 -3.36
N THR A 22 24.48 -6.80 -3.51
CA THR A 22 23.93 -5.88 -4.51
C THR A 22 23.76 -4.51 -3.87
N ASN A 23 24.76 -3.66 -4.11
CA ASN A 23 24.84 -2.26 -3.72
C ASN A 23 23.63 -1.46 -4.22
N ILE A 24 22.61 -1.30 -3.37
CA ILE A 24 22.09 0.00 -2.90
C ILE A 24 21.58 -0.23 -1.47
N ARG A 25 22.49 -0.47 -0.52
CA ARG A 25 22.19 -0.11 0.87
C ARG A 25 22.25 1.41 0.90
N THR A 26 21.10 2.07 0.94
CA THR A 26 21.03 3.43 1.46
C THR A 26 21.62 3.34 2.86
N MET A 27 22.88 3.76 3.01
CA MET A 27 23.43 3.97 4.34
C MET A 27 22.45 4.91 5.02
N ALA A 28 21.84 4.46 6.11
CA ALA A 28 21.19 5.36 7.04
C ALA A 28 22.24 6.42 7.34
N THR A 29 22.05 7.63 6.83
CA THR A 29 22.93 8.74 7.13
C THR A 29 22.94 8.87 8.65
N GLN A 30 24.13 8.85 9.26
CA GLN A 30 24.27 9.06 10.72
C GLN A 30 23.72 10.43 11.16
N THR A 31 23.36 11.29 10.22
CA THR A 31 22.74 12.59 10.45
C THR A 31 21.21 12.44 10.51
N PRO A 32 20.56 12.90 11.60
CA PRO A 32 19.10 12.95 11.70
C PRO A 32 18.48 13.69 10.51
N ALA A 33 17.41 13.14 9.94
CA ALA A 33 16.72 13.80 8.85
C ALA A 33 15.90 14.97 9.39
N ARG A 34 16.11 16.19 8.87
CA ARG A 34 15.41 17.39 9.34
C ARG A 34 14.22 17.71 8.46
N ILE A 35 13.06 17.88 9.08
CA ILE A 35 11.78 18.10 8.40
C ILE A 35 11.07 19.35 8.93
N ALA A 36 10.11 19.85 8.17
CA ALA A 36 9.17 20.89 8.59
C ALA A 36 7.72 20.42 8.44
N VAL A 37 6.87 20.74 9.42
CA VAL A 37 5.44 20.43 9.42
C VAL A 37 4.66 21.73 9.49
N ALA A 38 3.81 21.94 8.50
CA ALA A 38 3.05 23.16 8.34
C ALA A 38 1.74 23.14 9.14
N GLN A 39 1.43 24.28 9.75
CA GLN A 39 0.08 24.67 10.08
C GLN A 39 -0.33 25.83 9.17
N MET A 40 -1.52 25.74 8.58
CA MET A 40 -2.07 26.81 7.74
C MET A 40 -3.59 26.92 7.83
N ARG A 41 -4.16 27.97 7.24
CA ARG A 41 -5.61 28.14 7.11
C ARG A 41 -6.00 28.36 5.66
N SER A 42 -6.40 27.29 4.98
CA SER A 42 -6.91 27.38 3.61
C SER A 42 -8.31 28.00 3.57
N THR A 43 -8.60 28.75 2.51
CA THR A 43 -9.96 29.24 2.16
C THR A 43 -10.35 28.72 0.76
N ASN A 44 -11.44 29.21 0.17
CA ASN A 44 -11.79 28.92 -1.22
C ASN A 44 -10.90 29.66 -2.26
N ASP A 45 -10.00 30.54 -1.82
CA ASP A 45 -9.05 31.25 -2.69
C ASP A 45 -7.72 30.48 -2.83
N LYS A 46 -7.59 29.77 -3.95
CA LYS A 46 -6.38 29.01 -4.30
C LYS A 46 -5.11 29.86 -4.39
N GLN A 47 -5.22 31.12 -4.81
CA GLN A 47 -4.06 32.01 -4.93
C GLN A 47 -3.58 32.46 -3.55
N HIS A 48 -4.52 32.82 -2.67
CA HIS A 48 -4.22 33.09 -1.27
C HIS A 48 -3.56 31.87 -0.60
N ASN A 49 -4.13 30.68 -0.77
CA ASN A 49 -3.58 29.46 -0.18
C ASN A 49 -2.17 29.13 -0.69
N PHE A 50 -1.93 29.33 -1.99
CA PHE A 50 -0.58 29.16 -2.56
C PHE A 50 0.43 30.15 -1.99
N ALA A 51 0.05 31.42 -1.77
CA ALA A 51 0.92 32.39 -1.13
C ALA A 51 1.28 32.00 0.32
N GLN A 52 0.34 31.38 1.05
CA GLN A 52 0.62 30.81 2.38
C GLN A 52 1.62 29.65 2.28
N ILE A 53 1.45 28.74 1.32
CA ILE A 53 2.39 27.63 1.06
C ILE A 53 3.79 28.16 0.75
N GLN A 54 3.91 29.19 -0.09
CA GLN A 54 5.20 29.82 -0.40
C GLN A 54 5.85 30.44 0.84
N THR A 55 5.06 31.13 1.67
CA THR A 55 5.53 31.73 2.93
C THR A 55 6.06 30.68 3.90
N ILE A 56 5.30 29.59 4.09
CA ILE A 56 5.71 28.46 4.93
C ILE A 56 6.97 27.80 4.37
N THR A 57 7.02 27.60 3.05
CA THR A 57 8.18 27.00 2.39
C THR A 57 9.44 27.82 2.64
N ALA A 58 9.38 29.14 2.49
CA ALA A 58 10.50 30.03 2.78
C ALA A 58 10.96 29.96 4.24
N ARG A 59 10.01 29.96 5.20
CA ARG A 59 10.31 29.80 6.63
C ARG A 59 10.94 28.45 6.96
N ALA A 60 10.43 27.38 6.36
CA ALA A 60 10.97 26.04 6.53
C ALA A 60 12.39 25.92 5.96
N LYS A 61 12.65 26.47 4.76
CA LYS A 61 13.98 26.46 4.13
C LYS A 61 15.04 27.19 4.95
N ALA A 62 14.66 28.20 5.74
CA ALA A 62 15.58 28.86 6.66
C ALA A 62 16.15 27.93 7.76
N ASN A 63 15.58 26.74 7.92
CA ASN A 63 15.98 25.74 8.91
C ASN A 63 16.71 24.52 8.31
N ASP A 64 17.11 24.58 7.03
CA ASP A 64 17.83 23.53 6.30
C ASP A 64 17.09 22.17 6.31
N VAL A 65 15.79 22.21 6.04
CA VAL A 65 14.94 21.01 6.00
C VAL A 65 15.01 20.32 4.64
N GLN A 66 14.93 18.99 4.66
CA GLN A 66 14.90 18.15 3.45
C GLN A 66 13.48 17.94 2.92
N PHE A 67 12.48 18.01 3.81
CA PHE A 67 11.09 17.68 3.51
C PHE A 67 10.12 18.61 4.25
N ILE A 68 9.09 19.11 3.57
CA ILE A 68 8.04 19.95 4.14
C ILE A 68 6.67 19.30 3.96
N PHE A 69 5.88 19.23 5.03
CA PHE A 69 4.57 18.60 5.06
C PHE A 69 3.45 19.65 5.20
N PHE A 70 2.56 19.69 4.22
CA PHE A 70 1.36 20.53 4.20
C PHE A 70 0.10 19.72 4.55
N PRO A 71 -0.92 20.36 5.16
CA PRO A 71 -2.12 19.66 5.62
C PRO A 71 -3.04 19.18 4.49
N GLU A 72 -4.07 18.45 4.89
CA GLU A 72 -5.26 18.19 4.07
C GLU A 72 -5.91 19.51 3.64
N CYS A 73 -6.54 19.55 2.46
CA CYS A 73 -7.15 20.74 1.89
C CYS A 73 -6.19 21.95 1.75
N CYS A 74 -4.88 21.72 1.58
CA CYS A 74 -3.90 22.80 1.40
C CYS A 74 -4.10 23.58 0.10
N ASP A 75 -4.78 22.99 -0.89
CA ASP A 75 -5.17 23.63 -2.14
C ASP A 75 -6.32 24.62 -1.92
N TYR A 76 -7.42 24.19 -1.32
CA TYR A 76 -8.56 25.03 -0.95
C TYR A 76 -9.54 24.37 0.01
N VAL A 77 -10.41 25.19 0.60
CA VAL A 77 -11.59 24.76 1.36
C VAL A 77 -12.81 25.47 0.79
N GLY A 78 -13.62 24.74 0.03
CA GLY A 78 -14.86 25.26 -0.54
C GLY A 78 -15.89 25.64 0.54
N THR A 79 -16.75 26.61 0.21
CA THR A 79 -17.84 27.08 1.06
C THR A 79 -19.10 26.23 0.95
N HIS A 80 -19.26 25.51 -0.16
CA HIS A 80 -20.32 24.54 -0.43
C HIS A 80 -19.87 23.50 -1.46
N ARG A 81 -20.66 22.43 -1.62
CA ARG A 81 -20.33 21.28 -2.48
C ARG A 81 -20.00 21.65 -3.92
N ASP A 82 -20.86 22.43 -4.59
CA ASP A 82 -20.66 22.78 -6.00
C ASP A 82 -19.39 23.60 -6.23
N GLU A 83 -19.03 24.49 -5.31
CA GLU A 83 -17.76 25.21 -5.35
C GLU A 83 -16.60 24.24 -5.15
N THR A 84 -16.72 23.29 -4.22
CA THR A 84 -15.70 22.25 -4.02
C THR A 84 -15.47 21.43 -5.27
N LEU A 85 -16.51 21.00 -5.98
CA LEU A 85 -16.39 20.25 -7.23
C LEU A 85 -15.79 21.12 -8.35
N LYS A 86 -16.30 22.34 -8.53
CA LYS A 86 -15.85 23.28 -9.56
C LYS A 86 -14.37 23.67 -9.42
N LEU A 87 -13.90 23.79 -8.18
CA LEU A 87 -12.51 24.12 -7.91
C LEU A 87 -11.58 22.90 -8.02
N SER A 88 -12.08 21.66 -8.07
CA SER A 88 -11.21 20.49 -8.13
C SER A 88 -10.45 20.42 -9.47
N GLU A 89 -9.28 19.78 -9.45
CA GLU A 89 -8.42 19.67 -10.63
C GLU A 89 -7.86 18.24 -10.74
N PRO A 90 -7.57 17.74 -11.95
CA PRO A 90 -6.80 16.51 -12.07
C PRO A 90 -5.39 16.74 -11.53
N LEU A 91 -4.65 15.68 -11.18
CA LEU A 91 -3.27 15.81 -10.70
C LEU A 91 -2.29 16.40 -11.76
N THR A 92 -2.70 16.48 -13.02
CA THR A 92 -1.99 17.16 -14.10
C THR A 92 -2.30 18.66 -14.19
N GLY A 93 -3.27 19.13 -13.41
CA GLY A 93 -3.83 20.48 -13.45
C GLY A 93 -2.92 21.58 -12.86
N PRO A 94 -3.30 22.86 -13.06
CA PRO A 94 -2.45 24.02 -12.74
C PRO A 94 -1.95 24.09 -11.29
N THR A 95 -2.75 23.66 -10.32
CA THR A 95 -2.40 23.70 -8.89
C THR A 95 -1.23 22.76 -8.60
N VAL A 96 -1.30 21.51 -9.05
CA VAL A 96 -0.20 20.55 -8.87
C VAL A 96 1.02 20.96 -9.70
N GLN A 97 0.86 21.56 -10.88
CA GLN A 97 2.01 22.09 -11.64
C GLN A 97 2.76 23.19 -10.88
N ARG A 98 2.04 24.10 -10.20
CA ARG A 98 2.66 25.12 -9.33
C ARG A 98 3.40 24.50 -8.16
N TYR A 99 2.85 23.45 -7.55
CA TYR A 99 3.53 22.71 -6.48
C TYR A 99 4.81 22.03 -6.96
N ARG A 100 4.80 21.45 -8.16
CA ARG A 100 5.98 20.86 -8.81
C ARG A 100 7.05 21.90 -9.11
N ALA A 101 6.65 23.08 -9.58
CA ALA A 101 7.56 24.20 -9.79
C ALA A 101 8.19 24.67 -8.47
N LEU A 102 7.38 24.85 -7.42
CA LEU A 102 7.85 25.25 -6.10
C LEU A 102 8.88 24.27 -5.52
N ALA A 103 8.62 22.96 -5.59
CA ALA A 103 9.55 21.94 -5.09
C ALA A 103 10.92 22.02 -5.79
N ARG A 104 10.91 22.24 -7.11
CA ARG A 104 12.13 22.40 -7.93
C ARG A 104 12.88 23.69 -7.62
N GLU A 105 12.17 24.81 -7.59
CA GLU A 105 12.74 26.14 -7.33
C GLU A 105 13.38 26.21 -5.93
N GLN A 106 12.76 25.56 -4.95
CA GLN A 106 13.23 25.55 -3.56
C GLN A 106 14.16 24.36 -3.24
N ASN A 107 14.39 23.47 -4.22
CA ASN A 107 15.15 22.23 -4.10
C ASN A 107 14.83 21.49 -2.79
N VAL A 108 13.56 21.11 -2.63
CA VAL A 108 13.04 20.48 -1.40
C VAL A 108 11.92 19.51 -1.72
N TRP A 109 11.77 18.46 -0.92
CA TRP A 109 10.64 17.56 -1.03
C TRP A 109 9.40 18.14 -0.35
N LEU A 110 8.24 17.99 -1.00
CA LEU A 110 6.98 18.53 -0.53
C LEU A 110 5.92 17.42 -0.43
N SER A 111 5.21 17.38 0.69
CA SER A 111 4.04 16.55 0.92
C SER A 111 2.81 17.44 0.94
N PHE A 112 1.89 17.25 0.00
CA PHE A 112 0.59 17.94 0.00
C PHE A 112 -0.48 16.97 0.46
N GLY A 113 -0.95 17.18 1.69
CA GLY A 113 -1.60 16.17 2.50
C GLY A 113 -3.05 15.80 2.16
N GLY A 114 -3.59 16.32 1.07
CA GLY A 114 -4.95 16.06 0.65
C GLY A 114 -5.46 17.12 -0.31
N VAL A 115 -5.03 17.04 -1.58
CA VAL A 115 -5.56 17.86 -2.67
C VAL A 115 -6.86 17.27 -3.20
N HIS A 116 -7.75 18.11 -3.70
CA HIS A 116 -9.02 17.71 -4.29
C HIS A 116 -8.80 17.30 -5.76
N GLU A 117 -8.54 16.00 -5.98
CA GLU A 117 -8.32 15.40 -7.30
C GLU A 117 -9.67 15.16 -7.99
N SER A 118 -9.88 15.76 -9.16
CA SER A 118 -11.13 15.58 -9.90
C SER A 118 -11.27 14.16 -10.46
N ILE A 119 -12.49 13.61 -10.38
CA ILE A 119 -12.88 12.41 -11.11
C ILE A 119 -13.71 12.90 -12.31
N ILE A 120 -13.09 12.87 -13.48
CA ILE A 120 -13.72 13.30 -14.73
C ILE A 120 -14.50 12.13 -15.31
N GLU A 121 -15.81 12.31 -15.47
CA GLU A 121 -16.70 11.36 -16.13
C GLU A 121 -17.10 11.91 -17.50
N GLU A 122 -17.06 11.05 -18.52
CA GLU A 122 -17.60 11.37 -19.84
C GLU A 122 -19.12 11.15 -19.83
N THR A 123 -19.86 12.15 -20.26
CA THR A 123 -21.32 12.15 -20.37
C THR A 123 -21.75 12.57 -21.77
N GLU A 124 -23.02 12.35 -22.11
CA GLU A 124 -23.60 12.79 -23.39
C GLU A 124 -23.51 14.31 -23.61
N SER A 125 -23.39 15.10 -22.52
CA SER A 125 -23.28 16.55 -22.54
C SER A 125 -21.84 17.08 -22.39
N GLY A 126 -20.84 16.20 -22.31
CA GLY A 126 -19.42 16.56 -22.21
C GLY A 126 -18.72 15.91 -21.02
N GLN A 127 -17.74 16.60 -20.43
CA GLN A 127 -17.04 16.12 -19.23
C GLN A 127 -17.66 16.75 -17.98
N GLU A 128 -17.94 15.93 -16.96
CA GLU A 128 -18.50 16.37 -15.69
C GLU A 128 -17.67 15.85 -14.51
N VAL A 129 -17.65 16.60 -13.41
CA VAL A 129 -17.05 16.17 -12.14
C VAL A 129 -18.14 16.09 -11.07
N LYS A 130 -18.61 14.87 -10.78
CA LYS A 130 -19.62 14.60 -9.74
C LYS A 130 -19.00 14.26 -8.39
N ASN A 131 -17.81 13.68 -8.43
CA ASN A 131 -17.05 13.23 -7.28
C ASN A 131 -15.59 13.61 -7.44
N ILE A 132 -14.89 13.61 -6.32
CA ILE A 132 -13.45 13.88 -6.25
C ILE A 132 -12.77 12.85 -5.36
N TYR A 133 -11.46 12.74 -5.46
CA TYR A 133 -10.65 12.11 -4.43
C TYR A 133 -10.04 13.17 -3.52
N ASN A 134 -9.81 12.77 -2.27
CA ASN A 134 -8.92 13.47 -1.35
C ASN A 134 -7.56 12.77 -1.42
N THR A 135 -6.59 13.42 -2.07
CA THR A 135 -5.36 12.77 -2.53
C THR A 135 -4.13 13.38 -1.88
N HIS A 136 -3.43 12.59 -1.07
CA HIS A 136 -2.12 12.95 -0.52
C HIS A 136 -1.05 12.66 -1.56
N ILE A 137 -0.35 13.70 -2.00
CA ILE A 137 0.72 13.59 -3.00
C ILE A 137 2.09 13.92 -2.39
N LEU A 138 3.12 13.18 -2.84
CA LEU A 138 4.51 13.49 -2.59
C LEU A 138 5.17 13.99 -3.87
N ILE A 139 5.88 15.11 -3.77
CA ILE A 139 6.65 15.72 -4.86
C ILE A 139 8.11 15.82 -4.44
N ASN A 140 9.01 15.28 -5.27
CA ASN A 140 10.45 15.35 -4.99
C ASN A 140 11.06 16.72 -5.33
N ASN A 141 12.32 16.93 -4.95
CA ASN A 141 13.05 18.18 -5.16
C ASN A 141 13.36 18.54 -6.62
N VAL A 142 13.09 17.64 -7.59
CA VAL A 142 13.17 17.97 -9.03
C VAL A 142 11.78 18.26 -9.63
N GLY A 143 10.73 18.15 -8.81
CA GLY A 143 9.35 18.44 -9.18
C GLY A 143 8.62 17.26 -9.84
N GLU A 144 9.00 16.02 -9.56
CA GLU A 144 8.27 14.82 -9.97
C GLU A 144 7.26 14.41 -8.89
N LEU A 145 6.05 14.03 -9.31
CA LEU A 145 5.06 13.41 -8.43
C LEU A 145 5.46 11.94 -8.26
N VAL A 146 6.00 11.58 -7.09
CA VAL A 146 6.57 10.25 -6.84
C VAL A 146 5.58 9.29 -6.19
N ALA A 147 4.54 9.82 -5.55
CA ALA A 147 3.48 9.01 -4.97
C ALA A 147 2.17 9.79 -4.84
N SER A 148 1.07 9.04 -4.84
CA SER A 148 -0.28 9.52 -4.58
C SER A 148 -1.04 8.49 -3.75
N TYR A 149 -1.64 8.90 -2.65
CA TYR A 149 -2.53 8.11 -1.82
C TYR A 149 -3.91 8.76 -1.79
N ARG A 150 -4.95 8.02 -2.13
CA ARG A 150 -6.34 8.48 -2.07
C ARG A 150 -6.95 8.01 -0.75
N LYS A 151 -7.47 8.94 0.05
CA LYS A 151 -8.04 8.68 1.38
C LYS A 151 -9.01 7.51 1.36
N LEU A 152 -8.80 6.54 2.25
CA LEU A 152 -9.61 5.33 2.28
C LEU A 152 -10.90 5.54 3.07
N HIS A 153 -10.81 6.24 4.21
CA HIS A 153 -11.92 6.36 5.14
C HIS A 153 -12.53 7.77 5.09
N MET A 154 -13.77 7.86 4.60
CA MET A 154 -14.54 9.12 4.56
C MET A 154 -15.18 9.42 5.92
N PHE A 155 -15.12 10.67 6.34
CA PHE A 155 -15.77 11.16 7.55
C PHE A 155 -17.28 11.34 7.32
N ASN A 156 -18.04 10.31 7.70
CA ASN A 156 -19.49 10.32 7.70
C ASN A 156 -20.00 10.28 9.15
N VAL A 157 -20.50 11.41 9.65
CA VAL A 157 -21.08 11.53 10.99
C VAL A 157 -22.51 12.04 10.89
N ILE A 158 -23.41 11.30 11.54
CA ILE A 158 -24.82 11.64 11.67
C ILE A 158 -25.16 11.53 13.14
N THR A 159 -25.31 12.67 13.79
CA THR A 159 -25.90 12.79 15.12
C THR A 159 -27.18 13.62 15.01
N PRO A 160 -28.05 13.64 16.05
CA PRO A 160 -29.20 14.55 16.07
C PRO A 160 -28.80 16.03 15.88
N GLU A 161 -27.62 16.41 16.35
CA GLU A 161 -27.11 17.80 16.37
C GLU A 161 -26.21 18.14 15.18
N PHE A 162 -25.55 17.16 14.56
CA PHE A 162 -24.60 17.38 13.48
C PHE A 162 -24.69 16.30 12.40
N LYS A 163 -24.90 16.73 11.15
CA LYS A 163 -24.91 15.84 9.98
C LYS A 163 -23.84 16.30 9.00
N PHE A 164 -22.87 15.43 8.73
CA PHE A 164 -21.84 15.65 7.74
C PHE A 164 -21.48 14.33 7.06
N ARG A 165 -21.52 14.30 5.73
CA ARG A 165 -21.17 13.13 4.94
C ARG A 165 -20.13 13.52 3.89
N GLU A 166 -18.86 13.32 4.21
CA GLU A 166 -17.77 13.53 3.25
C GLU A 166 -17.99 12.69 1.97
N SER A 167 -18.56 11.48 2.11
CA SER A 167 -18.78 10.57 0.98
C SER A 167 -19.80 11.03 -0.05
N GLU A 168 -20.56 12.11 0.20
CA GLU A 168 -21.46 12.69 -0.81
C GLU A 168 -20.70 13.43 -1.91
N THR A 169 -19.46 13.85 -1.63
CA THR A 169 -18.61 14.59 -2.57
C THR A 169 -17.32 13.82 -2.87
N VAL A 170 -16.70 13.23 -1.84
CA VAL A 170 -15.40 12.57 -1.94
C VAL A 170 -15.58 11.05 -2.04
N ARG A 171 -14.89 10.41 -2.99
CA ARG A 171 -14.88 8.96 -3.17
C ARG A 171 -13.71 8.35 -2.38
N SER A 172 -13.94 7.19 -1.76
CA SER A 172 -12.87 6.41 -1.13
C SER A 172 -11.83 5.95 -2.15
N GLY A 173 -10.56 5.96 -1.76
CA GLY A 173 -9.46 5.40 -2.53
C GLY A 173 -9.61 3.88 -2.73
N PRO A 174 -9.00 3.32 -3.80
CA PRO A 174 -9.17 1.91 -4.14
C PRO A 174 -8.25 0.97 -3.34
N ALA A 175 -7.15 1.46 -2.77
CA ALA A 175 -6.13 0.63 -2.15
C ALA A 175 -5.28 1.38 -1.11
N LEU A 176 -4.78 0.63 -0.12
CA LEU A 176 -3.67 1.07 0.72
C LEU A 176 -2.38 1.00 -0.11
N ILE A 177 -1.65 2.11 -0.19
CA ILE A 177 -0.41 2.18 -0.96
C ILE A 177 0.78 1.80 -0.09
N PRO A 178 1.73 0.97 -0.55
CA PRO A 178 2.92 0.64 0.21
C PRO A 178 3.76 1.87 0.60
N PRO A 179 4.55 1.78 1.69
CA PRO A 179 5.42 2.87 2.10
C PRO A 179 6.40 3.29 0.98
N VAL A 180 6.54 4.60 0.81
CA VAL A 180 7.37 5.21 -0.25
C VAL A 180 8.77 5.48 0.28
N ASP A 181 9.79 5.07 -0.46
CA ASP A 181 11.19 5.39 -0.17
C ASP A 181 11.47 6.88 -0.44
N THR A 182 11.98 7.59 0.55
CA THR A 182 12.30 9.03 0.45
C THR A 182 13.65 9.36 1.10
N PRO A 183 14.22 10.57 0.91
CA PRO A 183 15.47 10.97 1.55
C PRO A 183 15.43 10.99 3.08
N ILE A 184 14.24 10.95 3.67
CA ILE A 184 14.02 10.98 5.12
C ILE A 184 13.53 9.63 5.67
N GLY A 185 13.64 8.54 4.89
CA GLY A 185 13.16 7.21 5.27
C GLY A 185 11.86 6.79 4.57
N ARG A 186 11.30 5.65 4.99
CA ARG A 186 10.09 5.06 4.40
C ARG A 186 8.80 5.66 4.97
N ILE A 187 8.00 6.31 4.12
CA ILE A 187 6.78 7.03 4.51
C ILE A 187 5.53 6.25 4.12
N GLY A 188 4.71 5.88 5.11
CA GLY A 188 3.34 5.42 4.91
C GLY A 188 2.36 6.59 4.86
N LEU A 189 1.62 6.70 3.76
CA LEU A 189 0.68 7.80 3.49
C LEU A 189 -0.72 7.47 3.99
N GLN A 190 -1.31 8.38 4.75
CA GLN A 190 -2.68 8.35 5.27
C GLN A 190 -3.18 9.79 5.43
N ILE A 191 -4.50 10.00 5.52
CA ILE A 191 -5.10 11.34 5.63
C ILE A 191 -6.14 11.36 6.75
N CYS A 192 -5.97 12.28 7.69
CA CYS A 192 -7.01 12.68 8.64
C CYS A 192 -7.74 11.50 9.29
N TYR A 193 -8.99 11.27 8.90
CA TYR A 193 -9.87 10.24 9.46
C TYR A 193 -9.29 8.82 9.42
N ASP A 194 -8.35 8.54 8.51
CA ASP A 194 -7.60 7.29 8.47
C ASP A 194 -6.89 6.97 9.81
N MET A 195 -6.53 7.99 10.59
CA MET A 195 -5.91 7.79 11.91
C MET A 195 -6.80 7.05 12.90
N ARG A 196 -8.12 6.99 12.68
CA ARG A 196 -9.02 6.24 13.57
C ARG A 196 -8.93 4.73 13.39
N PHE A 197 -8.36 4.27 12.27
CA PHE A 197 -8.27 2.86 11.89
C PHE A 197 -6.83 2.38 12.06
N ALA A 198 -6.56 1.71 13.19
CA ALA A 198 -5.21 1.27 13.58
C ALA A 198 -4.63 0.22 12.62
N GLU A 199 -5.51 -0.50 11.93
CA GLU A 199 -5.19 -1.59 11.02
C GLU A 199 -4.31 -1.12 9.87
N ALA A 200 -4.70 -0.02 9.21
CA ALA A 200 -3.95 0.53 8.07
C ALA A 200 -2.52 0.90 8.48
N SER A 201 -2.35 1.51 9.65
CA SER A 201 -1.03 1.92 10.17
C SER A 201 -0.17 0.73 10.57
N THR A 202 -0.77 -0.30 11.17
CA THR A 202 -0.11 -1.57 11.46
C THR A 202 0.36 -2.26 10.19
N LEU A 203 -0.47 -2.28 9.14
CA LEU A 203 -0.13 -2.85 7.84
C LEU A 203 1.02 -2.09 7.18
N LEU A 204 0.99 -0.75 7.18
CA LEU A 204 2.10 0.07 6.67
C LEU A 204 3.41 -0.20 7.43
N ARG A 205 3.37 -0.37 8.75
CA ARG A 205 4.54 -0.76 9.54
C ARG A 205 5.02 -2.18 9.22
N LYS A 206 4.12 -3.16 9.03
CA LYS A 206 4.49 -4.51 8.55
C LYS A 206 5.23 -4.43 7.21
N GLN A 207 4.84 -3.50 6.33
CA GLN A 207 5.49 -3.23 5.04
C GLN A 207 6.77 -2.37 5.14
N GLY A 208 7.25 -2.08 6.36
CA GLY A 208 8.52 -1.40 6.59
C GLY A 208 8.43 0.12 6.70
N ALA A 209 7.24 0.70 6.93
CA ALA A 209 7.15 2.13 7.24
C ALA A 209 8.00 2.49 8.47
N GLU A 210 8.71 3.61 8.37
CA GLU A 210 9.43 4.25 9.46
C GLU A 210 8.71 5.51 9.94
N ILE A 211 7.97 6.13 9.02
CA ILE A 211 7.16 7.34 9.21
C ILE A 211 5.72 7.02 8.79
N LEU A 212 4.76 7.51 9.57
CA LEU A 212 3.33 7.54 9.22
C LEU A 212 2.87 9.01 9.16
N THR A 213 2.05 9.35 8.18
CA THR A 213 1.54 10.72 8.03
C THR A 213 0.04 10.79 8.24
N TYR A 214 -0.43 11.86 8.88
CA TYR A 214 -1.86 12.18 8.97
C TYR A 214 -2.12 13.68 8.77
N PRO A 215 -1.79 14.26 7.60
CA PRO A 215 -2.25 15.58 7.24
C PRO A 215 -3.78 15.70 7.39
N SER A 216 -4.26 16.79 7.98
CA SER A 216 -5.66 16.87 8.40
C SER A 216 -6.27 18.27 8.43
N ALA A 217 -7.58 18.30 8.25
CA ALA A 217 -8.48 19.39 8.58
C ALA A 217 -9.47 18.95 9.66
N PHE A 218 -8.93 18.69 10.86
CA PHE A 218 -9.65 18.04 11.96
C PHE A 218 -10.64 18.99 12.63
N ALA A 219 -11.88 18.55 12.86
CA ALA A 219 -12.90 19.38 13.51
C ALA A 219 -12.53 19.67 14.97
N VAL A 220 -12.78 20.90 15.44
CA VAL A 220 -12.35 21.41 16.76
C VAL A 220 -12.79 20.53 17.93
N SER A 221 -14.06 20.12 17.98
CA SER A 221 -14.59 19.31 19.09
C SER A 221 -13.86 17.98 19.22
N THR A 222 -13.72 17.27 18.10
CA THR A 222 -12.98 16.00 18.06
C THR A 222 -11.48 16.17 18.17
N GLY A 223 -10.94 17.32 17.73
CA GLY A 223 -9.52 17.64 17.82
C GLY A 223 -9.07 17.77 19.27
N ARG A 224 -9.81 18.57 20.05
CA ARG A 224 -9.58 18.74 21.50
C ARG A 224 -9.54 17.41 22.26
N ALA A 225 -10.35 16.44 21.86
CA ALA A 225 -10.47 15.16 22.57
C ALA A 225 -9.52 14.07 22.03
N HIS A 226 -9.28 14.03 20.71
CA HIS A 226 -8.73 12.85 20.06
C HIS A 226 -7.43 13.08 19.29
N TRP A 227 -7.12 14.31 18.88
CA TRP A 227 -6.01 14.59 17.95
C TRP A 227 -4.68 14.05 18.48
N GLU A 228 -4.25 14.55 19.64
CA GLU A 228 -2.97 14.14 20.24
C GLU A 228 -2.97 12.65 20.59
N VAL A 229 -4.04 12.16 21.23
CA VAL A 229 -4.14 10.78 21.72
C VAL A 229 -4.01 9.78 20.56
N LEU A 230 -4.71 10.02 19.45
CA LEU A 230 -4.64 9.13 18.29
C LEU A 230 -3.27 9.17 17.62
N LEU A 231 -2.70 10.35 17.39
CA LEU A 231 -1.38 10.47 16.77
C LEU A 231 -0.29 9.80 17.60
N ARG A 232 -0.31 9.99 18.93
CA ARG A 232 0.63 9.32 19.84
C ARG A 232 0.41 7.82 19.90
N ALA A 233 -0.84 7.35 19.92
CA ALA A 233 -1.13 5.92 19.86
C ALA A 233 -0.56 5.27 18.59
N ARG A 234 -0.76 5.89 17.42
CA ARG A 234 -0.22 5.41 16.14
C ARG A 234 1.31 5.36 16.16
N ALA A 235 1.95 6.34 16.78
CA ALA A 235 3.41 6.37 16.91
C ALA A 235 3.93 5.23 17.79
N VAL A 236 3.30 5.02 18.96
CA VAL A 236 3.71 4.01 19.96
C VAL A 236 3.45 2.59 19.46
N GLU A 237 2.23 2.29 19.04
CA GLU A 237 1.84 0.91 18.68
C GLU A 237 2.58 0.41 17.43
N ASN A 238 2.97 1.33 16.55
CA ASN A 238 3.69 1.04 15.31
C ASN A 238 5.18 1.39 15.39
N GLN A 239 5.67 1.92 16.51
CA GLN A 239 7.05 2.43 16.70
C GLN A 239 7.57 3.17 15.45
N CYS A 240 6.73 4.12 14.98
CA CYS A 240 6.97 4.98 13.83
C CYS A 240 7.02 6.43 14.28
N PHE A 241 7.77 7.26 13.55
CA PHE A 241 7.51 8.69 13.63
C PHE A 241 6.12 8.97 13.05
N VAL A 242 5.39 9.90 13.66
CA VAL A 242 4.10 10.36 13.15
C VAL A 242 4.21 11.84 12.82
N ILE A 243 3.83 12.19 11.59
CA ILE A 243 3.89 13.55 11.07
C ILE A 243 2.48 13.99 10.69
N ALA A 244 1.95 15.03 11.34
CA ALA A 244 0.58 15.48 11.13
C ALA A 244 0.54 17.00 10.91
N ALA A 245 0.59 17.40 9.63
CA ALA A 245 0.32 18.79 9.24
C ALA A 245 -1.17 19.09 9.40
N ALA A 246 -1.51 20.29 9.89
CA ALA A 246 -2.89 20.61 10.25
C ALA A 246 -3.40 21.92 9.65
N GLN A 247 -4.67 21.92 9.25
CA GLN A 247 -5.43 23.14 9.08
C GLN A 247 -5.80 23.75 10.44
N ILE A 248 -5.94 25.07 10.53
CA ILE A 248 -6.38 25.77 11.76
C ILE A 248 -7.44 26.85 11.48
N GLY A 249 -8.30 27.08 12.48
CA GLY A 249 -9.20 28.23 12.53
C GLY A 249 -10.35 28.16 11.54
N PHE A 250 -11.06 29.27 11.38
CA PHE A 250 -12.24 29.37 10.53
C PHE A 250 -11.86 29.49 9.05
N HIS A 251 -12.13 28.45 8.28
CA HIS A 251 -12.01 28.50 6.81
C HIS A 251 -13.12 29.33 6.17
N ASN A 252 -14.31 29.26 6.78
CA ASN A 252 -15.51 30.00 6.42
C ASN A 252 -16.50 29.96 7.60
N LYS A 253 -17.70 30.52 7.43
CA LYS A 253 -18.73 30.59 8.50
C LYS A 253 -19.19 29.25 9.06
N LYS A 254 -18.94 28.13 8.37
CA LYS A 254 -19.47 26.80 8.71
C LYS A 254 -18.39 25.76 9.02
N ARG A 255 -17.11 26.06 8.75
CA ARG A 255 -16.02 25.10 8.89
C ARG A 255 -14.84 25.71 9.63
N GLU A 256 -14.47 25.06 10.72
CA GLU A 256 -13.35 25.43 11.59
C GLU A 256 -12.49 24.19 11.86
N SER A 257 -11.17 24.35 11.83
CA SER A 257 -10.20 23.28 12.11
C SER A 257 -9.41 23.52 13.40
N TYR A 258 -9.02 22.42 14.04
CA TYR A 258 -8.37 22.41 15.35
C TYR A 258 -6.93 22.92 15.36
N GLY A 259 -6.17 22.80 14.27
CA GLY A 259 -4.74 23.10 14.25
C GLY A 259 -3.91 22.05 15.00
N HIS A 260 -2.92 22.53 15.75
CA HIS A 260 -1.97 21.72 16.52
C HIS A 260 -1.17 20.75 15.63
N ALA A 261 -0.69 21.23 14.49
CA ALA A 261 0.21 20.45 13.63
C ALA A 261 1.41 19.94 14.45
N MET A 262 1.79 18.67 14.35
CA MET A 262 2.78 18.09 15.26
C MET A 262 3.61 16.96 14.65
N VAL A 263 4.73 16.68 15.31
CA VAL A 263 5.58 15.51 15.07
C VAL A 263 5.70 14.72 16.36
N VAL A 264 5.50 13.40 16.28
CA VAL A 264 5.63 12.47 17.41
C VAL A 264 6.69 11.43 17.08
N ASN A 265 7.55 11.09 18.04
CA ASN A 265 8.57 10.06 17.89
C ASN A 265 8.02 8.64 18.13
N PRO A 266 8.78 7.57 17.81
CA PRO A 266 8.38 6.17 18.02
C PRO A 266 8.06 5.77 19.46
N TRP A 267 8.41 6.59 20.46
CA TRP A 267 8.10 6.38 21.87
C TRP A 267 6.83 7.14 22.32
N GLY A 268 6.19 7.87 21.40
CA GLY A 268 5.01 8.70 21.70
C GLY A 268 5.34 10.05 22.32
N THR A 269 6.60 10.49 22.33
CA THR A 269 6.98 11.85 22.73
C THR A 269 6.71 12.82 21.58
N ILE A 270 6.02 13.92 21.87
CA ILE A 270 5.81 15.01 20.92
C ILE A 270 7.14 15.77 20.77
N LEU A 271 7.72 15.77 19.57
CA LEU A 271 8.96 16.48 19.25
C LEU A 271 8.71 17.98 19.00
N GLY A 272 7.52 18.33 18.53
CA GLY A 272 7.10 19.70 18.34
C GLY A 272 5.61 19.77 18.00
N VAL A 273 5.00 20.89 18.35
CA VAL A 273 3.59 21.21 18.10
C VAL A 273 3.49 22.67 17.69
N ALA A 274 2.65 22.96 16.70
CA ALA A 274 2.43 24.30 16.19
C ALA A 274 1.68 25.16 17.21
N ASN A 275 1.98 26.45 17.21
CA ASN A 275 1.33 27.42 18.05
C ASN A 275 -0.16 27.54 17.67
N PRO A 276 -1.10 27.27 18.60
CA PRO A 276 -2.54 27.35 18.31
C PRO A 276 -3.04 28.79 18.06
N ASP A 277 -2.26 29.81 18.43
CA ASP A 277 -2.60 31.21 18.24
C ASP A 277 -2.08 31.76 16.89
N GLN A 278 -1.38 30.95 16.09
CA GLN A 278 -0.84 31.36 14.79
C GLN A 278 -1.48 30.58 13.64
N ASP A 279 -2.09 31.33 12.72
CA ASP A 279 -2.66 30.75 11.49
C ASP A 279 -1.59 30.06 10.63
N LEU A 280 -0.39 30.66 10.54
CA LEU A 280 0.74 30.17 9.75
C LEU A 280 1.93 29.89 10.66
N ASP A 281 2.19 28.62 10.92
CA ASP A 281 3.32 28.18 11.74
C ASP A 281 4.05 26.98 11.11
N VAL A 282 5.31 26.79 11.49
CA VAL A 282 6.20 25.75 10.98
C VAL A 282 6.91 25.07 12.14
N VAL A 283 6.58 23.80 12.38
CA VAL A 283 7.30 22.96 13.35
C VAL A 283 8.47 22.28 12.66
N VAL A 284 9.68 22.51 13.14
CA VAL A 284 10.89 21.81 12.67
C VAL A 284 11.23 20.68 13.63
N ALA A 285 11.51 19.50 13.09
CA ALA A 285 11.88 18.33 13.89
C ALA A 285 12.99 17.52 13.21
N GLU A 286 13.76 16.81 14.02
CA GLU A 286 14.79 15.86 13.57
C GLU A 286 14.32 14.43 13.79
N LEU A 287 14.42 13.61 12.75
CA LEU A 287 14.06 12.20 12.78
C LEU A 287 15.32 11.36 13.01
N ASP A 288 15.46 10.85 14.23
CA ASP A 288 16.56 9.98 14.65
C ASP A 288 16.18 8.50 14.47
N PHE A 289 16.56 7.95 13.31
CA PHE A 289 16.32 6.53 12.99
C PHE A 289 17.16 5.57 13.84
N GLY A 290 18.27 6.02 14.41
CA GLY A 290 19.05 5.23 15.37
C GLY A 290 18.27 4.98 16.66
N LYS A 291 17.60 6.02 17.19
CA LYS A 291 16.67 5.89 18.32
C LYS A 291 15.46 5.04 17.96
N GLN A 292 14.90 5.19 16.76
CA GLN A 292 13.79 4.35 16.32
C GLN A 292 14.17 2.86 16.31
N GLN A 293 15.32 2.52 15.73
CA GLN A 293 15.82 1.14 15.71
C GLN A 293 16.05 0.62 17.13
N SER A 294 16.58 1.46 18.03
CA SER A 294 16.75 1.12 19.44
C SER A 294 15.43 0.83 20.14
N VAL A 295 14.38 1.62 19.88
CA VAL A 295 13.01 1.37 20.40
C VAL A 295 12.47 0.03 19.90
N ARG A 296 12.63 -0.26 18.59
CA ARG A 296 12.18 -1.52 17.98
C ARG A 296 12.92 -2.73 18.55
N ALA A 297 14.23 -2.62 18.75
CA ALA A 297 15.07 -3.72 19.28
C ALA A 297 14.82 -3.98 20.76
N ASN A 298 14.68 -2.93 21.57
CA ASN A 298 14.46 -3.05 23.03
C ASN A 298 13.01 -3.44 23.38
N MET A 299 12.06 -3.18 22.47
CA MET A 299 10.66 -3.54 22.64
C MET A 299 10.13 -4.12 21.32
N PRO A 300 10.42 -5.39 20.98
CA PRO A 300 10.11 -5.98 19.68
C PRO A 300 8.62 -6.39 19.57
N CYS A 301 7.70 -5.43 19.74
CA CYS A 301 6.25 -5.65 19.74
C CYS A 301 5.73 -6.41 18.51
N PHE A 302 6.36 -6.20 17.34
CA PHE A 302 5.95 -6.88 16.10
C PHE A 302 6.35 -8.35 16.05
N GLU A 303 7.39 -8.77 16.79
CA GLU A 303 7.77 -10.18 16.95
C GLU A 303 6.86 -10.90 17.95
N HIS A 304 6.23 -10.15 18.87
CA HIS A 304 5.32 -10.69 19.88
C HIS A 304 3.86 -10.83 19.41
N ARG A 305 3.54 -10.40 18.18
CA ARG A 305 2.19 -10.53 17.62
C ARG A 305 1.84 -12.00 17.47
N ARG A 306 0.64 -12.37 17.90
CA ARG A 306 0.13 -13.74 17.85
C ARG A 306 -0.59 -14.02 16.54
N ASP A 307 0.16 -14.03 15.44
CA ASP A 307 -0.36 -14.31 14.08
C ASP A 307 -1.00 -15.72 13.97
N ASP A 308 -0.71 -16.60 14.93
CA ASP A 308 -1.36 -17.91 15.13
C ASP A 308 -2.77 -17.82 15.74
N VAL A 309 -3.10 -16.74 16.46
CA VAL A 309 -4.41 -16.50 17.09
C VAL A 309 -5.25 -15.49 16.31
N TYR A 310 -4.61 -14.45 15.78
CA TYR A 310 -5.23 -13.44 14.92
C TYR A 310 -4.21 -12.94 13.92
N ASN A 311 -4.60 -12.73 12.67
CA ASN A 311 -3.72 -12.16 11.66
C ASN A 311 -4.36 -10.92 11.04
N LEU A 312 -3.56 -9.87 10.90
CA LEU A 312 -3.90 -8.69 10.11
C LEU A 312 -3.11 -8.74 8.80
N SER A 313 -3.82 -8.97 7.70
CA SER A 313 -3.30 -9.00 6.34
C SER A 313 -4.04 -7.99 5.46
N ALA A 314 -3.30 -7.26 4.63
CA ALA A 314 -3.92 -6.44 3.59
C ALA A 314 -4.43 -7.38 2.49
N ARG A 315 -5.53 -7.03 1.81
CA ARG A 315 -6.02 -7.78 0.65
C ARG A 315 -5.18 -7.60 -0.62
N ALA A 316 -3.99 -7.00 -0.49
CA ALA A 316 -3.29 -6.24 -1.53
C ALA A 316 -3.48 -6.82 -2.95
N GLY A 317 -4.24 -6.09 -3.76
CA GLY A 317 -3.93 -5.99 -5.18
C GLY A 317 -2.68 -5.12 -5.25
N LEU A 318 -1.52 -5.75 -5.37
CA LEU A 318 -0.44 -5.08 -6.11
C LEU A 318 -0.94 -5.15 -7.56
N PRO A 319 -1.40 -4.04 -8.16
CA PRO A 319 -1.58 -4.04 -9.60
C PRO A 319 -0.26 -4.50 -10.19
N TYR A 320 -0.30 -5.42 -11.14
CA TYR A 320 0.86 -5.87 -11.88
C TYR A 320 1.45 -4.66 -12.62
N ALA A 321 2.30 -3.89 -11.93
CA ALA A 321 3.05 -2.82 -12.53
C ALA A 321 4.13 -3.50 -13.37
N SER A 322 3.91 -3.51 -14.67
CA SER A 322 4.82 -4.03 -15.70
C SER A 322 6.26 -3.51 -15.59
N GLY A 323 6.53 -2.49 -14.76
CA GLY A 323 7.88 -1.98 -14.46
C GLY A 323 8.53 -2.48 -13.16
N ALA A 324 7.78 -2.99 -12.17
CA ALA A 324 8.35 -3.36 -10.86
C ALA A 324 8.84 -4.82 -10.81
N THR A 325 8.25 -5.72 -11.61
CA THR A 325 8.57 -7.16 -11.62
C THR A 325 9.71 -7.54 -12.56
N ALA A 326 10.22 -6.62 -13.39
CA ALA A 326 11.32 -6.91 -14.33
C ALA A 326 12.63 -7.35 -13.65
N LYS A 327 12.73 -7.25 -12.30
CA LYS A 327 13.91 -7.65 -11.52
C LYS A 327 13.66 -8.75 -10.49
N GLU A 328 12.42 -9.14 -10.20
CA GLU A 328 12.11 -10.17 -9.21
C GLU A 328 12.10 -11.55 -9.88
N LYS A 329 12.91 -12.49 -9.37
CA LYS A 329 12.99 -13.85 -9.89
C LYS A 329 12.05 -14.76 -9.10
N PHE A 330 11.14 -15.44 -9.80
CA PHE A 330 10.21 -16.39 -9.20
C PHE A 330 10.66 -17.81 -9.49
N SER A 331 10.62 -18.67 -8.47
CA SER A 331 11.01 -20.08 -8.59
C SER A 331 9.87 -21.01 -8.21
N PHE A 332 9.69 -22.07 -9.01
CA PHE A 332 8.77 -23.16 -8.74
C PHE A 332 9.55 -24.47 -8.71
N GLY A 333 9.68 -25.09 -7.52
CA GLY A 333 10.44 -26.34 -7.38
C GLY A 333 11.92 -26.24 -7.77
N GLY A 334 12.54 -25.06 -7.64
CA GLY A 334 13.92 -24.83 -8.06
C GLY A 334 14.08 -24.45 -9.55
N ILE A 335 13.00 -24.40 -10.32
CA ILE A 335 12.98 -23.93 -11.70
C ILE A 335 12.60 -22.45 -11.71
N GLU A 336 13.35 -21.62 -12.44
CA GLU A 336 13.01 -20.20 -12.63
C GLU A 336 11.82 -20.09 -13.61
N ILE A 337 10.77 -19.38 -13.20
CA ILE A 337 9.58 -19.16 -14.04
C ILE A 337 9.82 -17.94 -14.93
N PRO A 338 9.68 -18.06 -16.27
CA PRO A 338 9.84 -16.92 -17.17
C PRO A 338 8.85 -15.79 -16.82
N PRO A 339 9.33 -14.55 -16.59
CA PRO A 339 8.49 -13.44 -16.15
C PRO A 339 7.28 -13.17 -17.05
N GLU A 340 7.41 -13.41 -18.36
CA GLU A 340 6.35 -13.22 -19.35
C GLU A 340 5.16 -14.18 -19.16
N THR A 341 5.37 -15.32 -18.50
CA THR A 341 4.34 -16.33 -18.19
C THR A 341 3.62 -16.06 -16.85
N ILE A 342 4.12 -15.11 -16.07
CA ILE A 342 3.52 -14.68 -14.80
C ILE A 342 2.47 -13.60 -15.11
N PHE A 343 1.28 -13.74 -14.53
CA PHE A 343 0.18 -12.81 -14.76
C PHE A 343 -0.33 -12.15 -13.48
N TYR A 344 0.06 -12.64 -12.30
CA TYR A 344 -0.30 -12.02 -11.03
C TYR A 344 0.77 -12.25 -9.97
N VAL A 345 0.98 -11.26 -9.11
CA VAL A 345 1.89 -11.33 -7.96
C VAL A 345 1.24 -10.63 -6.79
N SER A 346 1.12 -11.32 -5.66
CA SER A 346 0.67 -10.77 -4.38
C SER A 346 1.85 -10.63 -3.41
N GLU A 347 1.56 -10.40 -2.13
CA GLU A 347 2.59 -10.28 -1.10
C GLU A 347 3.42 -11.57 -0.97
N HIS A 348 2.74 -12.71 -0.88
CA HIS A 348 3.34 -14.02 -0.64
C HIS A 348 3.21 -15.00 -1.80
N CYS A 349 2.44 -14.68 -2.84
CA CYS A 349 2.15 -15.62 -3.93
C CYS A 349 2.41 -15.02 -5.31
N PHE A 350 2.43 -15.88 -6.31
CA PHE A 350 2.43 -15.52 -7.72
C PHE A 350 1.60 -16.55 -8.51
N ALA A 351 0.99 -16.11 -9.62
CA ALA A 351 0.22 -16.94 -10.51
C ALA A 351 0.79 -16.91 -11.94
N PHE A 352 0.88 -18.08 -12.56
CA PHE A 352 1.55 -18.27 -13.84
C PHE A 352 0.87 -19.33 -14.69
N THR A 353 1.07 -19.25 -16.00
CA THR A 353 0.47 -20.18 -16.96
C THR A 353 1.13 -21.55 -16.88
N ASN A 354 0.33 -22.61 -17.06
CA ASN A 354 0.83 -23.97 -16.95
C ASN A 354 1.46 -24.44 -18.28
N ILE A 355 2.61 -25.08 -18.20
CA ILE A 355 3.32 -25.68 -19.34
C ILE A 355 2.60 -26.91 -19.91
N ARG A 356 1.78 -27.59 -19.09
CA ARG A 356 0.97 -28.75 -19.48
C ARG A 356 -0.44 -28.61 -18.92
N CYS A 357 -1.37 -28.09 -19.71
CA CYS A 357 -2.75 -27.90 -19.25
C CYS A 357 -3.52 -29.23 -19.27
N VAL A 358 -4.42 -29.41 -18.29
CA VAL A 358 -5.35 -30.55 -18.19
C VAL A 358 -6.61 -30.22 -18.99
N VAL A 359 -7.10 -28.99 -18.82
CA VAL A 359 -8.15 -28.33 -19.61
C VAL A 359 -7.66 -26.94 -20.04
N PRO A 360 -8.24 -26.32 -21.09
CA PRO A 360 -7.95 -24.92 -21.43
C PRO A 360 -8.12 -24.00 -20.21
N GLY A 361 -7.18 -23.06 -20.03
CA GLY A 361 -7.19 -22.16 -18.87
C GLY A 361 -6.66 -22.75 -17.56
N HIS A 362 -6.15 -23.99 -17.56
CA HIS A 362 -5.43 -24.55 -16.42
C HIS A 362 -4.18 -23.72 -16.11
N VAL A 363 -4.22 -22.97 -15.00
CA VAL A 363 -3.13 -22.15 -14.47
C VAL A 363 -2.74 -22.57 -13.05
N LEU A 364 -1.60 -22.08 -12.57
CA LEU A 364 -1.07 -22.41 -11.25
C LEU A 364 -0.94 -21.15 -10.38
N VAL A 365 -1.24 -21.30 -9.08
CA VAL A 365 -0.90 -20.33 -8.03
C VAL A 365 0.10 -20.99 -7.10
N SER A 366 1.22 -20.33 -6.79
CA SER A 366 2.26 -20.85 -5.89
C SER A 366 2.77 -19.77 -4.94
N THR A 367 3.37 -20.19 -3.83
CA THR A 367 3.97 -19.28 -2.85
C THR A 367 5.34 -18.79 -3.32
N LYS A 368 5.74 -17.57 -2.98
CA LYS A 368 7.09 -17.05 -3.27
C LYS A 368 8.16 -17.79 -2.47
N ARG A 369 7.87 -18.08 -1.19
CA ARG A 369 8.73 -18.92 -0.36
C ARG A 369 8.52 -20.37 -0.75
N VAL A 370 9.62 -21.08 -1.02
CA VAL A 370 9.58 -22.52 -1.30
C VAL A 370 9.21 -23.28 -0.04
N ALA A 371 7.95 -23.68 0.06
CA ALA A 371 7.41 -24.55 1.09
C ALA A 371 6.91 -25.84 0.44
N ALA A 372 7.28 -27.02 0.96
CA ALA A 372 6.96 -28.28 0.31
C ALA A 372 5.49 -28.66 0.52
N ARG A 373 4.94 -28.35 1.70
CA ARG A 373 3.61 -28.77 2.14
C ARG A 373 2.76 -27.60 2.61
N LEU A 374 1.43 -27.72 2.51
CA LEU A 374 0.49 -26.71 3.02
C LEU A 374 0.69 -26.40 4.53
N PRO A 375 0.94 -27.39 5.42
CA PRO A 375 1.23 -27.13 6.84
C PRO A 375 2.54 -26.37 7.10
N ASP A 376 3.44 -26.25 6.11
CA ASP A 376 4.68 -25.50 6.24
C ASP A 376 4.47 -23.99 6.02
N LEU A 377 3.25 -23.57 5.64
CA LEU A 377 2.89 -22.18 5.41
C LEU A 377 2.50 -21.46 6.71
N SER A 378 2.87 -20.19 6.80
CA SER A 378 2.38 -19.29 7.85
C SER A 378 0.90 -18.92 7.62
N PRO A 379 0.17 -18.47 8.65
CA PRO A 379 -1.21 -17.99 8.49
C PRO A 379 -1.37 -16.87 7.45
N ALA A 380 -0.36 -15.99 7.30
CA ALA A 380 -0.35 -14.94 6.29
C ALA A 380 -0.22 -15.51 4.87
N GLU A 381 0.67 -16.48 4.66
CA GLU A 381 0.83 -17.17 3.38
C GLU A 381 -0.42 -17.98 3.04
N ILE A 382 -1.04 -18.70 3.98
CA ILE A 382 -2.28 -19.45 3.73
C ILE A 382 -3.41 -18.51 3.29
N ASN A 383 -3.59 -17.40 4.00
CA ASN A 383 -4.61 -16.41 3.68
C ASN A 383 -4.37 -15.78 2.29
N ASP A 384 -3.16 -15.33 2.00
CA ASP A 384 -2.82 -14.73 0.70
C ASP A 384 -2.91 -15.76 -0.44
N PHE A 385 -2.51 -17.01 -0.20
CA PHE A 385 -2.58 -18.10 -1.16
C PHE A 385 -4.01 -18.37 -1.61
N PHE A 386 -4.95 -18.61 -0.68
CA PHE A 386 -6.34 -18.87 -1.07
C PHE A 386 -7.07 -17.61 -1.56
N GLN A 387 -6.74 -16.41 -1.08
CA GLN A 387 -7.25 -15.17 -1.68
C GLN A 387 -6.79 -15.02 -3.13
N THR A 388 -5.53 -15.35 -3.42
CA THR A 388 -4.99 -15.35 -4.78
C THR A 388 -5.68 -16.40 -5.64
N VAL A 389 -5.88 -17.62 -5.14
CA VAL A 389 -6.62 -18.68 -5.83
C VAL A 389 -8.02 -18.21 -6.23
N CYS A 390 -8.81 -17.63 -5.31
CA CYS A 390 -10.15 -17.13 -5.64
C CYS A 390 -10.13 -15.98 -6.67
N LYS A 391 -9.12 -15.10 -6.64
CA LYS A 391 -8.96 -14.04 -7.66
C LYS A 391 -8.68 -14.65 -9.03
N VAL A 392 -7.76 -15.62 -9.09
CA VAL A 392 -7.37 -16.30 -10.32
C VAL A 392 -8.52 -17.13 -10.88
N GLU A 393 -9.26 -17.85 -10.03
CA GLU A 393 -10.46 -18.60 -10.39
C GLU A 393 -11.50 -17.70 -11.08
N LYS A 394 -11.85 -16.58 -10.45
CA LYS A 394 -12.81 -15.60 -11.01
C LYS A 394 -12.37 -15.07 -12.38
N VAL A 395 -11.07 -14.83 -12.57
CA VAL A 395 -10.52 -14.35 -13.84
C VAL A 395 -10.53 -15.46 -14.88
N ALA A 396 -10.14 -16.68 -14.50
CA ALA A 396 -10.12 -17.84 -15.38
C ALA A 396 -11.53 -18.17 -15.90
N GLU A 397 -12.53 -18.17 -15.03
CA GLU A 397 -13.93 -18.39 -15.41
C GLU A 397 -14.42 -17.38 -16.43
N ARG A 398 -14.15 -16.09 -16.23
CA ARG A 398 -14.52 -15.05 -17.19
C ARG A 398 -13.78 -15.15 -18.50
N LEU A 399 -12.47 -15.39 -18.46
CA LEU A 399 -11.63 -15.42 -19.66
C LEU A 399 -11.97 -16.62 -20.55
N TYR A 400 -12.41 -17.72 -19.96
CA TYR A 400 -12.72 -18.97 -20.64
C TYR A 400 -14.23 -19.25 -20.76
N ASP A 401 -15.09 -18.27 -20.47
CA ASP A 401 -16.55 -18.40 -20.52
C ASP A 401 -17.06 -19.64 -19.76
N ALA A 402 -16.51 -19.87 -18.57
CA ALA A 402 -16.89 -20.94 -17.66
C ALA A 402 -17.68 -20.38 -16.48
N THR A 403 -18.52 -21.23 -15.88
CA THR A 403 -19.31 -20.91 -14.67
C THR A 403 -18.94 -21.80 -13.49
N SER A 404 -17.88 -22.60 -13.65
CA SER A 404 -17.42 -23.57 -12.67
C SER A 404 -15.93 -23.78 -12.82
N SER A 405 -15.26 -24.12 -11.73
CA SER A 405 -13.83 -24.44 -11.70
C SER A 405 -13.56 -25.67 -10.84
N THR A 406 -12.49 -26.40 -11.17
CA THR A 406 -11.86 -27.34 -10.25
C THR A 406 -10.60 -26.68 -9.68
N VAL A 407 -10.61 -26.51 -8.36
CA VAL A 407 -9.51 -25.94 -7.59
C VAL A 407 -8.93 -27.04 -6.72
N THR A 408 -7.65 -27.38 -6.91
CA THR A 408 -7.05 -28.52 -6.22
C THR A 408 -5.58 -28.32 -5.88
N VAL A 409 -5.18 -28.85 -4.72
CA VAL A 409 -3.81 -28.88 -4.23
C VAL A 409 -3.42 -30.32 -3.97
N GLN A 410 -2.39 -30.81 -4.66
CA GLN A 410 -1.78 -32.09 -4.37
C GLN A 410 -0.73 -31.88 -3.27
N ASP A 411 -1.10 -32.09 -2.01
CA ASP A 411 -0.23 -31.85 -0.84
C ASP A 411 0.42 -33.15 -0.34
N GLY A 412 1.62 -33.45 -0.84
CA GLY A 412 2.38 -34.65 -0.52
C GLY A 412 2.40 -35.69 -1.66
N PRO A 413 3.36 -36.64 -1.62
CA PRO A 413 3.59 -37.58 -2.72
C PRO A 413 2.38 -38.51 -2.98
N ASP A 414 1.72 -38.96 -1.92
CA ASP A 414 0.54 -39.85 -2.03
C ASP A 414 -0.70 -39.12 -2.56
N ALA A 415 -0.71 -37.78 -2.49
CA ALA A 415 -1.73 -36.93 -3.13
C ALA A 415 -1.41 -36.64 -4.61
N GLY A 416 -0.29 -37.16 -5.13
CA GLY A 416 0.13 -36.99 -6.52
C GLY A 416 1.08 -35.82 -6.76
N GLN A 417 1.55 -35.12 -5.72
CA GLN A 417 2.43 -33.96 -5.84
C GLN A 417 3.74 -34.32 -6.57
N THR A 418 4.03 -33.61 -7.65
CA THR A 418 5.23 -33.84 -8.48
C THR A 418 6.32 -32.82 -8.22
N VAL A 419 5.93 -31.58 -7.91
CA VAL A 419 6.83 -30.49 -7.53
C VAL A 419 6.64 -30.21 -6.05
N PHE A 420 7.70 -30.42 -5.25
CA PHE A 420 7.73 -30.16 -3.80
C PHE A 420 7.83 -28.66 -3.48
N HIS A 421 6.85 -27.93 -3.99
CA HIS A 421 6.58 -26.54 -3.71
C HIS A 421 5.05 -26.39 -3.74
N VAL A 422 4.41 -25.86 -2.70
CA VAL A 422 2.96 -25.66 -2.67
C VAL A 422 2.49 -24.94 -3.93
N HIS A 423 1.53 -25.57 -4.62
CA HIS A 423 0.84 -24.98 -5.76
C HIS A 423 -0.61 -25.45 -5.81
N CYS A 424 -1.48 -24.55 -6.24
CA CYS A 424 -2.88 -24.84 -6.51
C CYS A 424 -3.09 -24.84 -8.01
N HIS A 425 -3.74 -25.89 -8.50
CA HIS A 425 -4.28 -25.95 -9.85
C HIS A 425 -5.62 -25.24 -9.87
N VAL A 426 -5.77 -24.28 -10.78
CA VAL A 426 -7.04 -23.61 -11.06
C VAL A 426 -7.43 -23.95 -12.49
N MET A 427 -8.52 -24.69 -12.63
CA MET A 427 -8.97 -25.26 -13.91
C MET A 427 -10.43 -24.88 -14.15
N PRO A 428 -10.71 -23.85 -14.99
CA PRO A 428 -12.09 -23.54 -15.38
C PRO A 428 -12.68 -24.73 -16.14
N ARG A 429 -13.96 -25.02 -15.92
CA ARG A 429 -14.62 -26.26 -16.36
C ARG A 429 -15.80 -26.00 -17.27
N HIS A 430 -15.96 -26.87 -18.26
CA HIS A 430 -17.13 -26.92 -19.14
C HIS A 430 -17.76 -28.32 -19.11
N VAL A 431 -19.05 -28.37 -19.44
CA VAL A 431 -19.72 -29.65 -19.71
C VAL A 431 -19.04 -30.31 -20.91
N GLY A 432 -18.58 -31.54 -20.74
CA GLY A 432 -17.91 -32.30 -21.79
C GLY A 432 -16.38 -32.24 -21.77
N ASP A 433 -15.75 -31.57 -20.79
CA ASP A 433 -14.28 -31.65 -20.60
C ASP A 433 -13.79 -33.09 -20.52
N PHE A 434 -14.57 -33.95 -19.84
CA PHE A 434 -14.32 -35.37 -19.70
C PHE A 434 -15.64 -36.16 -19.81
N PRO A 435 -15.62 -37.41 -20.29
CA PRO A 435 -16.77 -38.32 -20.24
C PRO A 435 -17.38 -38.45 -18.84
N GLU A 436 -16.54 -38.49 -17.80
CA GLU A 436 -16.95 -38.50 -16.40
C GLU A 436 -16.17 -37.40 -15.66
N ASN A 437 -16.87 -36.60 -14.84
CA ASN A 437 -16.26 -35.42 -14.21
C ASN A 437 -15.03 -35.74 -13.35
N ASP A 438 -15.01 -36.89 -12.68
CA ASP A 438 -13.93 -37.29 -11.77
C ASP A 438 -12.67 -37.80 -12.51
N GLN A 439 -12.71 -37.97 -13.84
CA GLN A 439 -11.52 -38.31 -14.62
C GLN A 439 -10.44 -37.21 -14.56
N ILE A 440 -10.81 -35.99 -14.17
CA ILE A 440 -9.87 -34.90 -13.93
C ILE A 440 -8.75 -35.28 -12.95
N TYR A 441 -9.02 -36.10 -11.93
CA TYR A 441 -7.98 -36.54 -10.98
C TYR A 441 -6.99 -37.50 -11.63
N GLY A 442 -7.47 -38.39 -12.50
CA GLY A 442 -6.64 -39.30 -13.29
C GLY A 442 -5.79 -38.56 -14.32
N GLU A 443 -6.36 -37.56 -14.98
CA GLU A 443 -5.62 -36.67 -15.88
C GLU A 443 -4.58 -35.83 -15.13
N LEU A 444 -4.96 -35.20 -14.03
CA LEU A 444 -4.06 -34.41 -13.21
C LEU A 444 -2.90 -35.24 -12.65
N ASN A 445 -3.13 -36.50 -12.29
CA ASN A 445 -2.06 -37.39 -11.83
C ASN A 445 -1.04 -37.74 -12.93
N ARG A 446 -1.42 -37.63 -14.22
CA ARG A 446 -0.59 -38.04 -15.37
C ARG A 446 -0.03 -36.89 -16.20
N HIS A 447 -0.70 -35.74 -16.20
CA HIS A 447 -0.49 -34.66 -17.17
C HIS A 447 0.96 -34.17 -17.25
N ASP A 448 1.70 -34.21 -16.15
CA ASP A 448 3.08 -33.76 -16.04
C ASP A 448 4.09 -34.92 -15.96
N LYS A 449 3.63 -36.16 -15.80
CA LYS A 449 4.46 -37.38 -15.72
C LYS A 449 4.69 -38.05 -17.06
N GLU A 450 3.83 -37.81 -18.05
CA GLU A 450 3.95 -38.39 -19.38
C GLU A 450 5.02 -37.63 -20.21
N PRO A 451 6.12 -38.28 -20.63
CA PRO A 451 7.18 -37.62 -21.40
C PRO A 451 6.70 -37.18 -22.79
N GLU A 452 5.76 -37.91 -23.35
CA GLU A 452 5.27 -37.74 -24.72
C GLU A 452 4.29 -36.56 -24.88
N ARG A 453 3.69 -36.07 -23.78
CA ARG A 453 2.80 -34.92 -23.84
C ARG A 453 3.63 -33.65 -24.12
N PRO A 454 3.42 -32.97 -25.27
CA PRO A 454 4.24 -31.85 -25.67
C PRO A 454 4.09 -30.71 -24.66
N ARG A 455 5.22 -30.05 -24.36
CA ARG A 455 5.22 -28.81 -23.57
C ARG A 455 4.68 -27.68 -24.44
N ARG A 456 3.84 -26.83 -23.87
CA ARG A 456 3.39 -25.61 -24.55
C ARG A 456 4.59 -24.69 -24.81
N PRO A 457 4.69 -24.06 -26.00
CA PRO A 457 5.71 -23.06 -26.26
C PRO A 457 5.58 -21.87 -25.31
N ILE A 458 6.70 -21.29 -24.88
CA ILE A 458 6.72 -20.11 -23.99
C ILE A 458 5.92 -18.95 -24.61
N ALA A 459 5.98 -18.77 -25.92
CA ALA A 459 5.22 -17.71 -26.61
C ALA A 459 3.69 -17.87 -26.43
N GLU A 460 3.18 -19.10 -26.43
CA GLU A 460 1.76 -19.39 -26.20
C GLU A 460 1.38 -19.10 -24.74
N MET A 461 2.21 -19.57 -23.81
CA MET A 461 2.06 -19.34 -22.37
C MET A 461 2.10 -17.84 -22.01
N ALA A 462 2.96 -17.07 -22.66
CA ALA A 462 3.09 -15.62 -22.48
C ALA A 462 1.88 -14.87 -23.07
N ALA A 463 1.39 -15.28 -24.24
CA ALA A 463 0.17 -14.72 -24.83
C ALA A 463 -1.05 -14.96 -23.93
N GLU A 464 -1.18 -16.15 -23.34
CA GLU A 464 -2.21 -16.44 -22.36
C GLU A 464 -2.07 -15.57 -21.10
N ALA A 465 -0.85 -15.42 -20.56
CA ALA A 465 -0.60 -14.57 -19.39
C ALA A 465 -0.97 -13.09 -19.64
N ILE A 466 -0.77 -12.58 -20.86
CA ILE A 466 -1.23 -11.23 -21.25
C ILE A 466 -2.75 -11.10 -21.11
N ARG A 467 -3.53 -12.07 -21.62
CA ARG A 467 -4.99 -12.04 -21.50
C ARG A 467 -5.47 -12.06 -20.06
N PHE A 468 -4.82 -12.85 -19.19
CA PHE A 468 -5.10 -12.83 -17.76
C PHE A 468 -4.82 -11.46 -17.13
N ARG A 469 -3.69 -10.82 -17.48
CA ARG A 469 -3.34 -9.48 -16.98
C ARG A 469 -4.36 -8.42 -17.42
N GLU A 470 -4.82 -8.49 -18.66
CA GLU A 470 -5.84 -7.60 -19.20
C GLU A 470 -7.18 -7.75 -18.47
N GLU A 471 -7.65 -8.99 -18.27
CA GLU A 471 -8.93 -9.24 -17.58
C GLU A 471 -8.86 -8.90 -16.08
N MET A 472 -7.72 -9.15 -15.42
CA MET A 472 -7.48 -8.68 -14.05
C MET A 472 -7.55 -7.15 -13.94
N SER A 473 -6.92 -6.45 -14.89
CA SER A 473 -6.97 -4.99 -14.94
C SER A 473 -8.41 -4.48 -15.14
N ARG A 474 -9.19 -5.16 -15.99
CA ARG A 474 -10.60 -4.85 -16.25
C ARG A 474 -11.48 -5.03 -15.01
N LEU A 475 -11.11 -5.97 -14.14
CA LEU A 475 -11.75 -6.25 -12.86
C LEU A 475 -11.27 -5.37 -11.70
N GLY A 476 -10.23 -4.55 -11.92
CA GLY A 476 -9.60 -3.74 -10.87
C GLY A 476 -8.86 -4.58 -9.81
N LEU A 477 -8.26 -5.72 -10.22
CA LEU A 477 -7.56 -6.67 -9.35
C LEU A 477 -6.04 -6.49 -9.32
#